data_AF-H2YRV3-F1
#
_entry.id   AF-H2YRV3-F1
#
_cell.length_a   1.000
_cell.length_b   1.000
_cell.length_c   1.000
_cell.angle_alpha   90.00
_cell.angle_beta   90.00
_cell.angle_gamma   90.00
#
_symmetry.space_group_name_H-M   'P 1'
#
loop_
_entity.id
_entity.type
_entity.pdbx_description
1 polymer ?
#
loop_
_entity_poly.entity_id
_entity_poly.type
_entity_poly.pdbx_seq_one_letter_code
_entity_poly.pdbx_strand_id
1 'polypeptide(L)'
;TTHCRARQVPAGGTRAFDSSSSICCDGQIFDRTLGNHCCNGSPYFPSSGTICCGNGPFGPFATPACCGGEGYDIQGGTVCCGGRVYGKYRSPSCCVDVGYDVTVHTCCGSSIHPNPFGTTQASCCGAFPYDRNTELCCQGRNVTVPANTPMNKAQCCDSNGAYNPDHQLCCLGNIF
;
A
#
# COMPACT_ATOMS: atom_id res chain seq x y z
N THR A 1 -11.51 35.32 22.20
CA THR A 1 -11.57 34.38 23.34
C THR A 1 -12.31 33.14 22.89
N THR A 2 -11.63 32.00 22.83
CA THR A 2 -12.22 30.74 22.35
C THR A 2 -13.22 30.24 23.39
N HIS A 3 -14.52 30.39 23.13
CA HIS A 3 -15.58 29.97 24.05
C HIS A 3 -15.78 28.45 23.99
N CYS A 4 -15.12 27.73 24.88
CA CYS A 4 -15.33 26.29 25.06
C CYS A 4 -16.64 26.03 25.80
N ARG A 5 -17.50 25.17 25.25
CA ARG A 5 -18.80 24.77 25.83
C ARG A 5 -18.74 23.30 26.25
N ALA A 6 -19.34 22.98 27.40
CA ALA A 6 -19.52 21.61 27.84
C ALA A 6 -20.53 20.88 26.94
N ARG A 7 -20.16 19.75 26.34
CA ARG A 7 -21.12 18.90 25.62
C ARG A 7 -21.86 18.05 26.65
N GLN A 8 -23.19 18.03 26.57
CA GLN A 8 -24.10 17.29 27.45
C GLN A 8 -24.01 17.67 28.94
N VAL A 9 -24.61 18.80 29.29
CA VAL A 9 -25.18 18.94 30.62
C VAL A 9 -26.70 19.06 30.47
N PRO A 10 -27.51 18.22 31.16
CA PRO A 10 -28.95 18.46 31.23
C PRO A 10 -29.21 19.90 31.66
N ALA A 11 -30.29 20.49 31.16
CA ALA A 11 -30.63 21.89 31.36
C ALA A 11 -30.43 22.31 32.83
N GLY A 12 -29.42 23.14 33.10
CA GLY A 12 -29.13 23.69 34.43
C GLY A 12 -27.70 23.50 34.98
N GLY A 13 -26.81 22.73 34.35
CA GLY A 13 -25.43 22.62 34.80
C GLY A 13 -24.42 23.23 33.82
N THR A 14 -23.52 24.08 34.31
CA THR A 14 -22.29 24.46 33.59
C THR A 14 -21.17 23.59 34.09
N ARG A 15 -20.56 22.72 33.26
CA ARG A 15 -19.22 22.21 33.62
C ARG A 15 -18.26 23.37 33.51
N ALA A 16 -17.72 23.83 34.63
CA ALA A 16 -16.64 24.80 34.63
C ALA A 16 -15.45 24.18 33.90
N PHE A 17 -14.88 24.91 32.93
CA PHE A 17 -13.64 24.46 32.30
C PHE A 17 -12.51 24.53 33.33
N ASP A 18 -12.05 23.37 33.77
CA ASP A 18 -10.88 23.24 34.63
C ASP A 18 -9.71 22.74 33.79
N SER A 19 -8.69 23.59 33.61
CA SER A 19 -7.51 23.29 32.83
C SER A 19 -6.56 22.30 33.51
N SER A 20 -6.88 21.75 34.69
CA SER A 20 -6.14 20.64 35.29
C SER A 20 -6.72 19.27 34.90
N SER A 21 -8.05 19.19 34.76
CA SER A 21 -8.81 17.95 34.51
C SER A 21 -9.43 17.87 33.11
N SER A 22 -9.49 18.97 32.38
CA SER A 22 -10.15 19.06 31.08
C SER A 22 -9.24 19.63 29.98
N ILE A 23 -9.60 19.33 28.74
CA ILE A 23 -9.02 19.89 27.51
C ILE A 23 -10.15 20.42 26.62
N CYS A 24 -9.90 21.50 25.89
CA CYS A 24 -10.87 22.05 24.95
C CYS A 24 -10.40 21.83 23.51
N CYS A 25 -11.20 21.12 22.72
CA CYS A 25 -10.95 20.86 21.31
C CYS A 25 -12.17 21.31 20.49
N ASP A 26 -11.96 22.17 19.50
CA ASP A 26 -13.01 22.73 18.63
C ASP A 26 -14.26 23.25 19.40
N GLY A 27 -14.01 23.98 20.48
CA GLY A 27 -15.06 24.58 21.31
C GLY A 27 -15.82 23.58 22.20
N GLN A 28 -15.40 22.31 22.28
CA GLN A 28 -15.98 21.31 23.17
C GLN A 28 -15.01 20.95 24.29
N ILE A 29 -15.54 20.84 25.52
CA ILE A 29 -14.78 20.39 26.69
C ILE A 29 -14.76 18.86 26.74
N PHE A 30 -13.55 18.30 26.78
CA PHE A 30 -13.28 16.89 26.95
C PHE A 30 -12.51 16.64 28.25
N ASP A 31 -12.64 15.44 28.80
CA ASP A 31 -11.83 14.98 29.92
C ASP A 31 -10.38 14.78 29.46
N ARG A 32 -9.41 15.24 30.25
CA ARG A 32 -7.97 15.12 29.93
C ARG A 32 -7.48 13.67 29.93
N THR A 33 -8.23 12.73 30.50
CA THR A 33 -7.96 11.28 30.36
C THR A 33 -8.09 10.77 28.92
N LEU A 34 -8.74 11.52 28.04
CA LEU A 34 -8.87 11.19 26.61
C LEU A 34 -7.69 11.70 25.78
N GLY A 35 -6.93 12.66 26.29
CA GLY A 35 -5.81 13.26 25.57
C GLY A 35 -5.32 14.57 26.16
N ASN A 36 -4.08 14.90 25.83
CA ASN A 36 -3.44 16.18 26.16
C ASN A 36 -3.22 17.08 24.93
N HIS A 37 -3.57 16.62 23.73
CA HIS A 37 -3.57 17.40 22.49
C HIS A 37 -4.90 17.27 21.75
N CYS A 38 -5.19 18.22 20.87
CA CYS A 38 -6.36 18.18 19.99
C CYS A 38 -5.94 17.87 18.56
N CYS A 39 -6.67 16.97 17.92
CA CYS A 39 -6.58 16.65 16.51
C CYS A 39 -7.97 16.71 15.88
N ASN A 40 -8.17 17.67 14.97
CA ASN A 40 -9.46 17.91 14.31
C ASN A 40 -10.67 17.89 15.27
N GLY A 41 -10.57 18.63 16.37
CA GLY A 41 -11.62 18.71 17.39
C GLY A 41 -11.70 17.54 18.37
N SER A 42 -10.89 16.48 18.19
CA SER A 42 -10.86 15.33 19.10
C SER A 42 -9.61 15.33 19.98
N PRO A 43 -9.72 15.07 21.29
CA PRO A 43 -8.56 14.90 22.15
C PRO A 43 -7.82 13.59 21.80
N TYR A 44 -6.49 13.62 21.88
CA TYR A 44 -5.65 12.43 21.76
C TYR A 44 -4.33 12.62 22.53
N PHE A 45 -3.63 11.51 22.76
CA PHE A 45 -2.26 11.52 23.25
C PHE A 45 -1.31 11.37 22.07
N PRO A 46 -0.40 12.32 21.78
CA PRO A 46 0.68 12.10 20.84
C PRO A 46 1.69 11.16 21.49
N SER A 47 1.87 9.99 20.90
CA SER A 47 2.82 8.97 21.32
C SER A 47 3.40 8.26 20.11
N SER A 48 4.38 7.37 20.30
CA SER A 48 5.00 6.65 19.19
C SER A 48 4.03 5.79 18.37
N GLY A 49 2.83 5.51 18.86
CA GLY A 49 1.82 4.73 18.14
C GLY A 49 0.59 5.52 17.68
N THR A 50 0.49 6.79 18.00
CA THR A 50 -0.70 7.61 17.73
C THR A 50 -0.33 8.88 16.99
N ILE A 51 -1.02 9.15 15.90
CA ILE A 51 -0.78 10.31 15.03
C ILE A 51 -2.07 11.11 14.85
N CYS A 52 -1.91 12.36 14.44
CA CYS A 52 -3.02 13.20 14.00
C CYS A 52 -3.02 13.28 12.47
N CYS A 53 -4.08 12.75 11.84
CA CYS A 53 -4.32 12.90 10.41
C CYS A 53 -5.41 13.96 10.15
N GLY A 54 -5.66 14.27 8.87
CA GLY A 54 -6.69 15.23 8.48
C GLY A 54 -8.09 14.88 9.02
N ASN A 55 -8.43 13.60 9.09
CA ASN A 55 -9.72 13.12 9.58
C ASN A 55 -9.79 12.98 11.11
N GLY A 56 -8.68 13.19 11.83
CA GLY A 56 -8.62 13.05 13.27
C GLY A 56 -7.48 12.14 13.73
N PRO A 57 -7.45 11.81 15.04
CA PRO A 57 -6.41 10.98 15.61
C PRO A 57 -6.54 9.52 15.14
N PHE A 58 -5.41 8.86 14.90
CA PHE A 58 -5.32 7.47 14.46
C PHE A 58 -4.22 6.72 15.23
N GLY A 59 -4.46 5.46 15.57
CA GLY A 59 -3.61 4.67 16.47
C GLY A 59 -4.42 4.02 17.61
N PRO A 60 -3.75 3.27 18.51
CA PRO A 60 -2.32 3.00 18.53
C PRO A 60 -1.89 1.90 17.55
N PHE A 61 -0.89 2.14 16.71
CA PHE A 61 -0.26 1.14 15.83
C PHE A 61 1.26 1.20 15.92
N ALA A 62 1.95 0.16 15.45
CA ALA A 62 3.42 0.16 15.42
C ALA A 62 3.97 1.17 14.39
N THR A 63 3.27 1.31 13.26
CA THR A 63 3.68 2.17 12.13
C THR A 63 2.49 2.94 11.53
N PRO A 64 1.84 3.81 12.32
CA PRO A 64 0.73 4.61 11.82
C PRO A 64 1.22 5.65 10.81
N ALA A 65 0.43 5.88 9.76
CA ALA A 65 0.67 6.91 8.75
C ALA A 65 -0.65 7.53 8.27
N CYS A 66 -0.56 8.67 7.59
CA CYS A 66 -1.72 9.34 7.00
C CYS A 66 -1.70 9.23 5.47
N CYS A 67 -2.88 9.07 4.88
CA CYS A 67 -3.12 9.02 3.44
C CYS A 67 -4.39 9.81 3.12
N GLY A 68 -4.27 10.94 2.40
CA GLY A 68 -5.44 11.76 2.05
C GLY A 68 -6.28 12.23 3.25
N GLY A 69 -5.67 12.32 4.43
CA GLY A 69 -6.36 12.66 5.68
C GLY A 69 -6.84 11.44 6.49
N GLU A 70 -6.92 10.26 5.90
CA GLU A 70 -7.23 9.01 6.60
C GLU A 70 -5.97 8.42 7.25
N GLY A 71 -6.10 7.88 8.46
CA GLY A 71 -5.00 7.15 9.10
C GLY A 71 -5.01 5.67 8.72
N TYR A 72 -3.83 5.08 8.51
CA TYR A 72 -3.66 3.66 8.24
C TYR A 72 -2.39 3.11 8.90
N ASP A 73 -2.32 1.81 9.14
CA ASP A 73 -1.12 1.14 9.63
C ASP A 73 -0.34 0.53 8.47
N ILE A 74 0.91 0.96 8.29
CA ILE A 74 1.79 0.47 7.22
C ILE A 74 1.97 -1.05 7.31
N GLN A 75 2.01 -1.61 8.53
CA GLN A 75 2.14 -3.05 8.77
C GLN A 75 0.81 -3.80 8.78
N GLY A 76 -0.32 -3.10 8.64
CA GLY A 76 -1.68 -3.67 8.72
C GLY A 76 -2.20 -4.32 7.43
N GLY A 77 -1.34 -4.58 6.44
CA GLY A 77 -1.77 -5.09 5.13
C GLY A 77 -2.56 -4.07 4.30
N THR A 78 -2.27 -2.79 4.52
CA THR A 78 -2.88 -1.65 3.83
C THR A 78 -1.82 -0.82 3.11
N VAL A 79 -2.22 -0.02 2.13
CA VAL A 79 -1.34 0.84 1.35
C VAL A 79 -2.06 2.11 0.93
N CYS A 80 -1.32 3.22 0.92
CA CYS A 80 -1.79 4.50 0.40
C CYS A 80 -1.46 4.64 -1.08
N CYS A 81 -2.48 4.72 -1.94
CA CYS A 81 -2.32 4.97 -3.38
C CYS A 81 -3.24 6.11 -3.80
N GLY A 82 -2.73 7.11 -4.52
CA GLY A 82 -3.55 8.24 -4.99
C GLY A 82 -4.27 9.01 -3.88
N GLY A 83 -3.75 9.02 -2.65
CA GLY A 83 -4.39 9.64 -1.49
C GLY A 83 -5.57 8.85 -0.91
N ARG A 84 -5.74 7.58 -1.28
CA ARG A 84 -6.75 6.67 -0.72
C ARG A 84 -6.07 5.46 -0.09
N VAL A 85 -6.63 4.99 1.03
CA VAL A 85 -6.16 3.77 1.69
C VAL A 85 -6.85 2.56 1.03
N TYR A 86 -6.04 1.60 0.58
CA TYR A 86 -6.46 0.29 0.11
C TYR A 86 -5.97 -0.78 1.09
N GLY A 87 -6.60 -1.94 1.13
CA GLY A 87 -6.19 -2.95 2.10
C GLY A 87 -6.90 -4.29 2.04
N LYS A 88 -6.62 -5.10 3.07
CA LYS A 88 -6.88 -6.55 3.16
C LYS A 88 -5.96 -7.36 2.23
N TYR A 89 -4.72 -6.90 2.05
CA TYR A 89 -3.73 -7.57 1.23
C TYR A 89 -2.68 -8.27 2.09
N ARG A 90 -2.18 -9.39 1.58
CA ARG A 90 -1.05 -10.11 2.16
C ARG A 90 0.26 -9.35 1.96
N SER A 91 0.43 -8.79 0.76
CA SER A 91 1.59 -7.97 0.41
C SER A 91 1.12 -6.80 -0.45
N PRO A 92 0.78 -5.67 0.17
CA PRO A 92 0.16 -4.55 -0.52
C PRO A 92 1.16 -3.77 -1.38
N SER A 93 0.72 -3.27 -2.55
CA SER A 93 1.47 -2.36 -3.43
C SER A 93 0.53 -1.41 -4.17
N CYS A 94 1.07 -0.39 -4.84
CA CYS A 94 0.31 0.56 -5.66
C CYS A 94 0.57 0.37 -7.14
N CYS A 95 -0.50 0.43 -7.93
CA CYS A 95 -0.45 0.61 -9.37
C CYS A 95 -1.11 1.94 -9.70
N VAL A 96 -0.29 2.95 -10.03
CA VAL A 96 -0.73 4.34 -10.20
C VAL A 96 -1.40 4.84 -8.91
N ASP A 97 -2.72 4.86 -8.85
CA ASP A 97 -3.54 5.35 -7.75
C ASP A 97 -4.37 4.24 -7.08
N VAL A 98 -4.24 2.99 -7.52
CA VAL A 98 -5.01 1.85 -6.99
C VAL A 98 -4.11 0.86 -6.27
N GLY A 99 -4.49 0.47 -5.06
CA GLY A 99 -3.79 -0.57 -4.31
C GLY A 99 -4.12 -1.99 -4.79
N TYR A 100 -3.15 -2.90 -4.70
CA TYR A 100 -3.33 -4.31 -5.05
C TYR A 100 -2.44 -5.23 -4.22
N ASP A 101 -2.73 -6.53 -4.24
CA ASP A 101 -1.91 -7.56 -3.58
C ASP A 101 -0.93 -8.18 -4.57
N VAL A 102 0.39 -8.01 -4.35
CA VAL A 102 1.43 -8.51 -5.25
C VAL A 102 1.48 -10.05 -5.31
N THR A 103 0.88 -10.72 -4.34
CA THR A 103 0.87 -12.19 -4.29
C THR A 103 -0.05 -12.82 -5.33
N VAL A 104 -1.01 -12.05 -5.86
CA VAL A 104 -2.00 -12.52 -6.84
C VAL A 104 -2.10 -11.62 -8.08
N HIS A 105 -1.58 -10.40 -8.03
CA HIS A 105 -1.61 -9.45 -9.13
C HIS A 105 -0.26 -8.75 -9.33
N THR A 106 -0.08 -8.15 -10.50
CA THR A 106 1.08 -7.36 -10.90
C THR A 106 0.64 -6.12 -11.66
N CYS A 107 1.38 -5.02 -11.53
CA CYS A 107 1.11 -3.78 -12.25
C CYS A 107 2.01 -3.68 -13.50
N CYS A 108 1.43 -3.80 -14.70
CA CYS A 108 2.14 -3.64 -15.97
C CYS A 108 1.44 -2.61 -16.84
N GLY A 109 2.20 -1.74 -17.51
CA GLY A 109 1.62 -0.71 -18.38
C GLY A 109 0.54 0.14 -17.68
N SER A 110 0.74 0.45 -16.39
CA SER A 110 -0.21 1.21 -15.57
C SER A 110 -1.55 0.52 -15.29
N SER A 111 -1.66 -0.79 -15.55
CA SER A 111 -2.85 -1.60 -15.28
C SER A 111 -2.52 -2.77 -14.37
N ILE A 112 -3.47 -3.14 -13.50
CA ILE A 112 -3.35 -4.30 -12.61
C ILE A 112 -3.80 -5.54 -13.39
N HIS A 113 -2.94 -6.56 -13.44
CA HIS A 113 -3.20 -7.84 -14.07
C HIS A 113 -3.06 -8.98 -13.07
N PRO A 114 -3.81 -10.09 -13.23
CA PRO A 114 -3.55 -11.31 -12.47
C PRO A 114 -2.13 -11.83 -12.74
N ASN A 115 -1.50 -12.41 -11.72
CA ASN A 115 -0.21 -13.05 -11.90
C ASN A 115 -0.34 -14.30 -12.80
N PRO A 116 0.52 -14.48 -13.82
CA PRO A 116 0.49 -15.64 -14.70
C PRO A 116 0.65 -16.94 -13.92
N PHE A 117 -0.21 -17.92 -14.21
CA PHE A 117 -0.16 -19.26 -13.59
C PHE A 117 -0.16 -19.26 -12.05
N GLY A 118 -0.65 -18.18 -11.40
CA GLY A 118 -0.65 -18.04 -9.95
C GLY A 118 0.74 -17.85 -9.32
N THR A 119 1.75 -17.49 -10.11
CA THR A 119 3.11 -17.19 -9.59
C THR A 119 3.08 -15.98 -8.65
N THR A 120 3.98 -15.92 -7.67
CA THR A 120 4.27 -14.69 -6.91
C THR A 120 5.45 -13.93 -7.51
N GLN A 121 6.02 -14.45 -8.59
CA GLN A 121 7.27 -14.00 -9.20
C GLN A 121 6.99 -13.32 -10.56
N ALA A 122 5.80 -12.73 -10.69
CA ALA A 122 5.40 -12.02 -11.90
C ALA A 122 6.26 -10.77 -12.12
N SER A 123 6.53 -10.47 -13.39
CA SER A 123 7.23 -9.27 -13.86
C SER A 123 6.54 -8.76 -15.13
N CYS A 124 6.96 -7.61 -15.65
CA CYS A 124 6.33 -6.99 -16.82
C CYS A 124 7.23 -7.00 -18.04
N CYS A 125 6.65 -7.39 -19.17
CA CYS A 125 7.19 -7.15 -20.50
C CYS A 125 6.29 -6.11 -21.19
N GLY A 126 6.64 -4.84 -21.04
CA GLY A 126 5.74 -3.74 -21.41
C GLY A 126 4.47 -3.76 -20.56
N ALA A 127 3.32 -3.93 -21.21
CA ALA A 127 2.02 -3.99 -20.55
C ALA A 127 1.59 -5.40 -20.13
N PHE A 128 2.37 -6.44 -20.48
CA PHE A 128 1.96 -7.82 -20.26
C PHE A 128 2.75 -8.46 -19.11
N PRO A 129 2.07 -9.09 -18.13
CA PRO A 129 2.75 -9.81 -17.07
C PRO A 129 3.32 -11.14 -17.58
N TYR A 130 4.46 -11.57 -17.05
CA TYR A 130 5.09 -12.87 -17.30
C TYR A 130 5.67 -13.46 -16.00
N ASP A 131 5.78 -14.78 -15.92
CA ASP A 131 6.42 -15.46 -14.79
C ASP A 131 7.94 -15.52 -14.98
N ARG A 132 8.70 -14.80 -14.15
CA ARG A 132 10.18 -14.74 -14.27
C ARG A 132 10.87 -16.07 -14.00
N ASN A 133 10.17 -17.06 -13.49
CA ASN A 133 10.71 -18.40 -13.27
C ASN A 133 10.62 -19.28 -14.52
N THR A 134 9.74 -18.95 -15.48
CA THR A 134 9.43 -19.81 -16.62
C THR A 134 9.41 -19.07 -17.96
N GLU A 135 9.54 -17.75 -17.96
CA GLU A 135 9.44 -16.91 -19.16
C GLU A 135 10.50 -15.80 -19.15
N LEU A 136 10.88 -15.35 -20.36
CA LEU A 136 11.72 -14.19 -20.63
C LEU A 136 10.90 -13.10 -21.33
N CYS A 137 11.29 -11.83 -21.13
CA CYS A 137 10.83 -10.72 -21.95
C CYS A 137 11.81 -10.48 -23.10
N CYS A 138 11.42 -10.88 -24.32
CA CYS A 138 12.25 -10.79 -25.50
C CYS A 138 11.64 -9.80 -26.50
N GLN A 139 12.30 -8.65 -26.70
CA GLN A 139 11.83 -7.58 -27.59
C GLN A 139 10.35 -7.18 -27.37
N GLY A 140 9.92 -7.11 -26.11
CA GLY A 140 8.54 -6.75 -25.75
C GLY A 140 7.53 -7.89 -25.82
N ARG A 141 7.97 -9.13 -26.06
CA ARG A 141 7.14 -10.33 -26.05
C ARG A 141 7.55 -11.29 -24.94
N ASN A 142 6.56 -11.87 -24.25
CA ASN A 142 6.77 -12.97 -23.32
C ASN A 142 7.11 -14.23 -24.09
N VAL A 143 8.22 -14.86 -23.73
CA VAL A 143 8.71 -16.09 -24.35
C VAL A 143 8.96 -17.14 -23.28
N THR A 144 8.23 -18.25 -23.37
CA THR A 144 8.39 -19.37 -22.44
C THR A 144 9.75 -20.05 -22.62
N VAL A 145 10.42 -20.31 -21.50
CA VAL A 145 11.68 -21.03 -21.45
C VAL A 145 11.41 -22.54 -21.53
N PRO A 146 12.08 -23.28 -22.43
CA PRO A 146 11.95 -24.72 -22.50
C PRO A 146 12.31 -25.38 -21.16
N ALA A 147 11.56 -26.42 -20.75
CA ALA A 147 11.73 -27.07 -19.45
C ALA A 147 13.13 -27.67 -19.21
N ASN A 148 13.86 -27.99 -20.27
CA ASN A 148 15.24 -28.50 -20.22
C ASN A 148 16.32 -27.39 -20.18
N THR A 149 15.91 -26.12 -20.20
CA THR A 149 16.80 -24.97 -20.16
C THR A 149 16.77 -24.35 -18.76
N PRO A 150 17.88 -24.38 -18.00
CA PRO A 150 17.95 -23.68 -16.73
C PRO A 150 17.68 -22.19 -16.91
N MET A 151 16.81 -21.61 -16.07
CA MET A 151 16.39 -20.21 -16.21
C MET A 151 17.57 -19.23 -16.20
N ASN A 152 18.62 -19.52 -15.44
CA ASN A 152 19.85 -18.72 -15.36
C ASN A 152 20.76 -18.83 -16.60
N LYS A 153 20.47 -19.78 -17.50
CA LYS A 153 21.15 -19.97 -18.78
C LYS A 153 20.29 -19.55 -19.96
N ALA A 154 18.98 -19.44 -19.79
CA ALA A 154 18.05 -19.08 -20.85
C ALA A 154 18.37 -17.71 -21.46
N GLN A 155 18.43 -17.65 -22.79
CA GLN A 155 18.63 -16.42 -23.56
C GLN A 155 17.55 -16.28 -24.63
N CYS A 156 17.23 -15.04 -25.00
CA CYS A 156 16.32 -14.75 -26.10
C CYS A 156 17.00 -15.01 -27.45
N CYS A 157 16.33 -15.74 -28.33
CA CYS A 157 16.61 -15.77 -29.76
C CYS A 157 15.60 -14.86 -30.47
N ASP A 158 15.97 -13.58 -30.60
CA ASP A 158 15.08 -12.49 -30.99
C ASP A 158 13.77 -12.53 -30.18
N SER A 159 12.61 -12.30 -30.81
CA SER A 159 11.29 -12.45 -30.21
C SER A 159 10.69 -13.86 -30.36
N ASN A 160 11.44 -14.82 -30.90
CA ASN A 160 10.88 -16.08 -31.41
C ASN A 160 10.99 -17.25 -30.43
N GLY A 161 11.97 -17.22 -29.53
CA GLY A 161 12.17 -18.34 -28.61
C GLY A 161 13.22 -18.05 -27.55
N ALA A 162 13.23 -18.87 -26.52
CA ALA A 162 14.28 -18.91 -25.53
C ALA A 162 15.12 -20.17 -25.77
N TYR A 163 16.44 -20.06 -25.63
CA TYR A 163 17.37 -21.15 -25.88
C TYR A 163 18.46 -21.21 -24.81
N ASN A 164 19.13 -22.36 -24.71
CA ASN A 164 20.31 -22.54 -23.88
C ASN A 164 21.58 -22.37 -24.73
N PRO A 165 22.39 -21.30 -24.54
CA PRO A 165 23.59 -21.07 -25.33
C PRO A 165 24.71 -22.10 -25.09
N ASP A 166 24.64 -22.89 -24.02
CA ASP A 166 25.61 -23.97 -23.76
C ASP A 166 25.36 -25.19 -24.67
N HIS A 167 24.17 -25.31 -25.28
CA HIS A 167 23.74 -26.47 -26.06
C HIS A 167 23.13 -26.13 -27.43
N GLN A 168 22.75 -24.88 -27.65
CA GLN A 168 21.98 -24.45 -28.81
C GLN A 168 22.53 -23.13 -29.37
N LEU A 169 22.32 -22.91 -30.67
CA LEU A 169 22.70 -21.68 -31.37
C LEU A 169 21.47 -20.91 -31.83
N CYS A 170 21.44 -19.60 -31.59
CA CYS A 170 20.49 -18.71 -32.25
C CYS A 170 21.12 -18.10 -33.51
N CYS A 171 20.46 -18.26 -34.66
CA CYS A 171 20.87 -17.64 -35.92
C CYS A 171 19.65 -17.15 -36.69
N LEU A 172 19.59 -15.84 -36.98
CA LEU A 172 18.50 -15.20 -37.71
C LEU A 172 17.10 -15.57 -37.15
N GLY A 173 16.94 -15.51 -35.83
CA GLY A 173 15.68 -15.83 -35.14
C GLY A 173 15.30 -17.31 -35.10
N ASN A 174 16.19 -18.22 -35.49
CA ASN A 174 15.99 -19.67 -35.44
C ASN A 174 16.97 -20.33 -34.46
N ILE A 175 16.49 -21.35 -33.74
CA ILE A 175 17.26 -22.10 -32.73
C ILE A 175 17.69 -23.43 -33.33
N PHE A 176 18.99 -23.75 -33.25
CA PHE A 176 19.63 -24.96 -33.75
C PHE A 176 20.30 -25.74 -32.62
#